data_AF-A0A9D6T4M9-F1
#
_entry.id   AF-A0A9D6T4M9-F1
#
_cell.length_a   1.000
_cell.length_b   1.000
_cell.length_c   1.000
_cell.angle_alpha   90.00
_cell.angle_beta   90.00
_cell.angle_gamma   90.00
#
_symmetry.space_group_name_H-M   'P 1'
#
loop_
_entity.id
_entity.type
_entity.pdbx_description
1 polymer ?
#
loop_
_entity_poly.entity_id
_entity_poly.type
_entity_poly.pdbx_seq_one_letter_code
_entity_poly.pdbx_strand_id
1 'polypeptide(L)' 'MRPTYQTIDRRRHAIDATGIPLGRLATRVAMFLRGKQKVTYTPHIDAGDFVHVTNARAVHF' A
#
# COMPACT_ATOMS: atom_id res chain seq x y z
N MET A 1 2.79 -18.82 -11.75
CA MET A 1 4.09 -18.44 -11.15
C MET A 1 3.88 -18.22 -9.65
N ARG A 2 4.38 -19.11 -8.77
CA ARG A 2 4.30 -18.91 -7.31
C ARG A 2 5.54 -18.11 -6.88
N PRO A 3 5.42 -16.99 -6.15
CA PRO A 3 6.59 -16.23 -5.72
C PRO A 3 7.38 -17.04 -4.67
N THR A 4 8.66 -17.30 -4.94
CA THR A 4 9.62 -17.83 -3.95
C THR A 4 10.13 -16.67 -3.09
N TYR A 5 10.51 -16.92 -1.82
CA TYR A 5 10.91 -15.89 -0.83
C TYR A 5 11.99 -14.89 -1.31
N GLN A 6 12.78 -15.26 -2.32
CA GLN A 6 13.90 -14.48 -2.84
C GLN A 6 13.50 -13.46 -3.93
N THR A 7 12.24 -13.38 -4.34
CA THR A 7 11.81 -12.50 -5.46
C THR A 7 10.57 -11.68 -5.09
N ILE A 8 10.63 -10.99 -3.95
CA ILE A 8 9.60 -10.03 -3.56
C ILE A 8 10.09 -8.63 -3.96
N ASP A 9 9.65 -8.16 -5.13
CA ASP A 9 9.89 -6.77 -5.56
C ASP A 9 8.93 -5.83 -4.81
N ARG A 10 9.47 -5.13 -3.81
CA ARG A 10 8.74 -4.14 -2.99
C ARG A 10 8.94 -2.75 -3.60
N ARG A 11 7.88 -2.19 -4.18
CA ARG A 11 7.88 -0.84 -4.73
C ARG A 11 7.57 0.17 -3.62
N ARG A 12 7.99 1.41 -3.81
CA ARG A 12 7.65 2.54 -2.93
C ARG A 12 6.59 3.40 -3.61
N HIS A 13 5.47 3.63 -2.94
CA HIS A 13 4.39 4.50 -3.40
C HIS A 13 4.36 5.77 -2.56
N ALA A 14 4.32 6.94 -3.20
CA ALA A 14 4.10 8.21 -2.53
C ALA A 14 2.63 8.61 -2.67
N ILE A 15 1.98 9.00 -1.57
CA ILE A 15 0.57 9.42 -1.55
C ILE A 15 0.46 10.77 -0.84
N ASP A 16 -0.13 11.74 -1.54
CA ASP A 16 -0.53 13.02 -0.94
C ASP A 16 -1.89 12.88 -0.27
N ALA A 17 -1.96 13.23 1.01
CA ALA A 17 -3.16 13.11 1.83
C ALA A 17 -4.09 14.35 1.76
N THR A 18 -3.70 15.40 1.04
CA THR A 18 -4.41 16.67 0.99
C THR A 18 -5.83 16.54 0.43
N GLY A 19 -6.84 16.93 1.22
CA GLY A 19 -8.25 16.93 0.79
C GLY A 19 -8.87 15.53 0.66
N ILE A 20 -8.19 14.47 1.14
CA ILE A 20 -8.71 13.11 1.12
C ILE A 20 -9.35 12.79 2.48
N PRO A 21 -10.55 12.17 2.50
CA PRO A 21 -11.15 11.67 3.73
C PRO A 21 -10.28 10.58 4.37
N LEU A 22 -10.07 10.65 5.68
CA LEU A 22 -9.21 9.71 6.43
C LEU A 22 -9.52 8.24 6.11
N GLY A 23 -10.80 7.86 6.14
CA GLY A 23 -11.22 6.47 5.91
C GLY A 23 -10.87 5.97 4.50
N ARG A 24 -10.97 6.83 3.48
CA ARG A 24 -10.64 6.49 2.10
C ARG A 24 -9.13 6.40 1.91
N LEU A 25 -8.36 7.29 2.54
CA LEU A 25 -6.90 7.22 2.55
C LEU A 25 -6.41 5.91 3.19
N ALA A 26 -6.88 5.60 4.40
CA ALA A 26 -6.48 4.42 5.16
C ALA A 26 -6.79 3.12 4.40
N THR A 27 -7.98 3.03 3.80
CA THR A 27 -8.37 1.85 3.00
C THR A 27 -7.44 1.64 1.81
N ARG A 28 -7.10 2.72 1.09
CA ARG A 28 -6.17 2.65 -0.05
C ARG A 28 -4.78 2.23 0.40
N VAL A 29 -4.23 2.87 1.43
CA VAL A 29 -2.91 2.54 2.00
C VAL A 29 -2.85 1.06 2.39
N ALA A 30 -3.88 0.54 3.09
CA ALA A 30 -3.95 -0.85 3.49
C ALA A 30 -4.00 -1.85 2.32
N MET A 31 -4.45 -1.44 1.13
CA MET A 31 -4.39 -2.28 -0.07
C MET A 31 -2.97 -2.35 -0.66
N PHE A 32 -2.21 -1.25 -0.63
CA PHE A 32 -0.80 -1.22 -1.04
C PHE A 32 0.08 -2.01 -0.08
N LEU A 33 -0.09 -1.80 1.23
CA LEU A 33 0.67 -2.51 2.26
C LEU A 33 0.43 -4.02 2.24
N ARG A 34 -0.77 -4.48 1.87
CA ARG A 34 -1.04 -5.92 1.71
C ARG A 34 -0.60 -6.48 0.36
N GLY A 35 -0.25 -5.64 -0.60
CA GLY A 35 0.07 -6.08 -1.95
C GLY A 35 -1.12 -6.67 -2.72
N LYS A 36 -2.37 -6.44 -2.25
CA LYS A 36 -3.60 -7.00 -2.86
C LYS A 36 -3.82 -6.62 -4.32
N GLN A 37 -3.19 -5.53 -4.75
CA GLN A 37 -3.19 -5.05 -6.13
C GLN A 37 -2.24 -5.81 -7.06
N LYS A 38 -1.29 -6.57 -6.51
CA LYS A 38 -0.35 -7.36 -7.30
C LYS A 38 -1.01 -8.69 -7.69
N VAL A 39 -0.80 -9.10 -8.93
CA VAL A 39 -1.27 -10.41 -9.44
C VAL A 39 -0.59 -11.57 -8.70
N THR A 40 0.58 -11.31 -8.09
CA THR A 40 1.34 -12.26 -7.26
C THR A 40 0.89 -12.29 -5.80
N TYR A 41 -0.21 -11.62 -5.44
CA TYR A 41 -0.72 -11.58 -4.07
C TYR A 41 -0.94 -13.00 -3.54
N THR A 42 -0.28 -13.29 -2.43
CA THR A 42 -0.32 -14.59 -1.77
C THR A 42 -0.61 -14.35 -0.29
N PRO A 43 -1.73 -14.85 0.27
CA PRO A 43 -2.20 -14.45 1.60
C PRO A 43 -1.27 -14.83 2.76
N HIS A 44 -0.39 -15.81 2.55
CA HIS A 44 0.57 -16.27 3.57
C HIS A 44 1.97 -15.62 3.43
N ILE A 45 2.18 -14.76 2.43
CA ILE A 45 3.47 -14.10 2.17
C ILE A 45 3.24 -12.59 2.18
N ASP A 46 4.03 -11.87 2.99
CA ASP A 46 4.06 -10.40 2.92
C ASP A 46 4.80 -9.94 1.66
N ALA A 47 4.03 -9.75 0.58
CA ALA A 47 4.48 -9.18 -0.68
C ALA A 47 3.98 -7.73 -0.88
N GLY A 48 3.76 -7.02 0.24
CA GLY A 48 3.33 -5.65 0.28
C GLY A 48 4.32 -4.65 -0.31
N ASP A 49 3.80 -3.51 -0.76
CA ASP A 49 4.61 -2.35 -1.14
C ASP A 49 4.73 -1.38 0.04
N PHE A 50 5.77 -0.56 0.02
CA PHE A 50 5.93 0.52 0.99
C PHE A 50 5.12 1.74 0.57
N VAL A 51 4.53 2.44 1.54
CA VAL A 51 3.74 3.64 1.29
C VAL A 51 4.30 4.79 2.11
N HIS A 52 4.61 5.89 1.44
CA HIS A 52 5.02 7.14 2.05
C HIS A 52 3.87 8.15 1.91
N VAL A 53 3.31 8.59 3.03
CA VAL A 53 2.21 9.56 3.04
C VAL A 53 2.74 10.94 3.38
N THR A 54 2.46 11.92 2.53
CA THR A 54 2.81 13.34 2.76
C THR A 54 1.56 14.16 3.07
N ASN A 55 1.74 15.32 3.69
CA ASN A 55 0.65 16.26 4.04
C ASN A 55 -0.45 15.65 4.94
N ALA A 56 -0.09 14.76 5.86
CA ALA A 56 -1.04 14.10 6.77
C ALA A 56 -1.87 15.08 7.64
N ARG A 57 -1.44 16.34 7.79
CA ARG A 57 -2.20 17.39 8.47
C ARG A 57 -3.42 17.88 7.67
N ALA A 58 -3.38 17.77 6.34
CA ALA A 58 -4.44 18.25 5.44
C ALA A 58 -5.51 17.18 5.14
N VAL A 59 -5.56 16.13 5.96
CA VAL A 59 -6.58 15.07 5.89
C VAL A 59 -7.92 15.63 6.39
N HIS A 60 -8.99 15.34 5.66
CA HIS A 60 -10.34 15.73 6.06
C HIS A 60 -10.98 14.61 6.90
N PHE A 61 -11.69 14.98 7.97
CA PHE A 61 -12.46 14.07 8.81
C PHE A 61 -13.92 13.98 8.38
#